data_AF-A0A2V9T8S6-F1
#
_entry.id   AF-A0A2V9T8S6-F1
#
_cell.length_a   1.000
_cell.length_b   1.000
_cell.length_c   1.000
_cell.angle_alpha   90.00
_cell.angle_beta   90.00
_cell.angle_gamma   90.00
#
_symmetry.space_group_name_H-M   'P 1'
#
loop_
_entity.id
_entity.type
_entity.pdbx_description
1 polymer ?
#
loop_
_entity_poly.entity_id
_entity_poly.type
_entity_poly.pdbx_seq_one_letter_code
_entity_poly.pdbx_strand_id
1 'polypeptide(L)'
;MSQKITRRDFLNGVALTLGAAITPSPLFAFDEQTNPGKSAKYYPPALTGLRGSHPGSFDAAHSLRDGTFWNQAGKPTDIGEIYDLVVVGGGISGLSAAHYFRKVAGAKARVLILDNHDDFGGHAKRNEFRVG
;
A
#
# COMPACT_ATOMS: atom_id res chain seq x y z
N MET A 1 -12.01 -40.29 -15.48
CA MET A 1 -12.35 -40.37 -14.04
C MET A 1 -13.58 -39.50 -13.81
N SER A 2 -14.73 -40.09 -13.51
CA SER A 2 -15.97 -39.34 -13.21
C SER A 2 -16.00 -39.04 -11.71
N GLN A 3 -15.80 -37.79 -11.32
CA GLN A 3 -16.00 -37.36 -9.94
C GLN A 3 -17.51 -37.17 -9.72
N LYS A 4 -18.07 -37.87 -8.73
CA LYS A 4 -19.50 -37.72 -8.39
C LYS A 4 -19.68 -36.43 -7.60
N ILE A 5 -20.33 -35.44 -8.22
CA ILE A 5 -20.72 -34.19 -7.53
C ILE A 5 -21.74 -34.55 -6.45
N THR A 6 -21.44 -34.23 -5.20
CA THR A 6 -22.38 -34.48 -4.10
C THR A 6 -23.43 -33.37 -4.05
N ARG A 7 -24.60 -33.64 -3.44
CA ARG A 7 -25.64 -32.61 -3.24
C ARG A 7 -25.09 -31.39 -2.50
N ARG A 8 -24.16 -31.59 -1.57
CA ARG A 8 -23.50 -30.51 -0.83
C ARG A 8 -22.63 -29.65 -1.75
N ASP A 9 -21.87 -30.26 -2.65
CA ASP A 9 -21.02 -29.52 -3.59
C ASP A 9 -21.87 -28.68 -4.56
N PHE A 10 -22.97 -29.24 -5.04
CA PHE A 10 -23.93 -28.52 -5.88
C PHE A 10 -24.56 -27.33 -5.14
N LEU A 11 -25.08 -27.55 -3.94
CA LEU A 11 -25.73 -26.50 -3.15
C LEU A 11 -24.74 -25.40 -2.75
N ASN A 12 -23.51 -25.76 -2.39
CA ASN A 12 -22.45 -24.79 -2.09
C ASN A 12 -22.06 -23.97 -3.32
N GLY A 13 -21.94 -24.62 -4.49
CA GLY A 13 -21.64 -23.94 -5.76
C GLY A 13 -22.73 -22.95 -6.18
N VAL A 14 -24.00 -23.32 -6.03
CA VAL A 14 -25.15 -22.44 -6.33
C VAL A 14 -25.20 -21.28 -5.34
N ALA A 15 -24.98 -21.53 -4.04
CA ALA A 15 -24.97 -20.47 -3.02
C ALA A 15 -23.86 -19.43 -3.25
N LEU A 16 -22.66 -19.87 -3.64
CA LEU A 16 -21.55 -18.99 -4.03
C LEU A 16 -21.89 -18.13 -5.26
N THR A 17 -22.52 -18.74 -6.27
CA THR A 17 -22.87 -18.05 -7.51
C THR A 17 -23.98 -17.02 -7.30
N LEU A 18 -25.02 -17.37 -6.55
CA LEU A 18 -26.09 -16.43 -6.20
C LEU A 18 -25.55 -15.33 -5.30
N GLY A 19 -24.78 -15.66 -4.25
CA GLY A 19 -24.15 -14.67 -3.38
C GLY A 19 -23.34 -13.64 -4.16
N ALA A 20 -22.52 -14.07 -5.13
CA ALA A 20 -21.75 -13.17 -5.98
C ALA A 20 -22.63 -12.28 -6.87
N ALA A 21 -23.78 -12.79 -7.36
CA ALA A 21 -24.69 -12.05 -8.25
C ALA A 21 -25.52 -10.97 -7.54
N ILE A 22 -25.85 -11.15 -6.26
CA ILE A 22 -26.58 -10.17 -5.43
C ILE A 22 -25.66 -9.28 -4.59
N THR A 23 -24.35 -9.51 -4.61
CA THR A 23 -23.40 -8.60 -3.94
C THR A 23 -23.29 -7.32 -4.78
N PRO A 24 -23.69 -6.15 -4.27
CA PRO A 24 -23.58 -4.92 -5.02
C PRO A 24 -22.09 -4.59 -5.25
N SER A 25 -21.75 -4.27 -6.49
CA SER A 25 -20.41 -3.86 -6.96
C SER A 25 -19.68 -2.76 -6.15
N PRO A 26 -20.33 -1.85 -5.40
CA PRO A 26 -19.62 -0.85 -4.61
C PRO A 26 -18.84 -1.44 -3.42
N LEU A 27 -19.15 -2.66 -2.96
CA LEU A 27 -18.40 -3.26 -1.85
C LEU A 27 -16.93 -3.57 -2.19
N PHE A 28 -16.58 -3.64 -3.47
CA PHE A 28 -15.20 -3.77 -3.94
C PHE A 28 -14.55 -2.42 -4.32
N ALA A 29 -15.32 -1.32 -4.32
CA ALA A 29 -14.87 0.00 -4.80
C ALA A 29 -14.30 0.91 -3.70
N PHE A 30 -14.41 0.53 -2.42
CA PHE A 30 -13.96 1.36 -1.30
C PHE A 30 -12.43 1.48 -1.15
N ASP A 31 -11.66 0.65 -1.87
CA ASP A 31 -10.20 0.61 -1.76
C ASP A 31 -9.48 1.51 -2.79
N GLU A 32 -10.16 1.90 -3.88
CA GLU A 32 -9.54 2.68 -4.97
C GLU A 32 -9.60 4.20 -4.72
N GLN A 33 -10.64 4.68 -4.01
CA GLN A 33 -10.85 6.12 -3.77
C GLN A 33 -10.09 6.69 -2.57
N THR A 34 -9.70 5.85 -1.61
CA THR A 34 -9.06 6.30 -0.36
C THR A 34 -7.54 6.14 -0.36
N ASN A 35 -7.00 5.35 -1.29
CA ASN A 35 -5.57 5.11 -1.42
C ASN A 35 -5.08 5.63 -2.78
N PRO A 36 -4.48 6.83 -2.83
CA PRO A 36 -3.99 7.41 -4.08
C PRO A 36 -3.10 6.45 -4.87
N GLY A 37 -2.32 5.63 -4.16
CA GLY A 37 -1.43 4.61 -4.72
C GLY A 37 -2.10 3.44 -5.43
N LYS A 38 -3.43 3.27 -5.27
CA LYS A 38 -4.23 2.22 -5.93
C LYS A 38 -5.01 2.71 -7.14
N SER A 39 -5.03 4.02 -7.40
CA SER A 39 -5.76 4.55 -8.54
C SER A 39 -5.10 4.15 -9.86
N ALA A 40 -5.88 3.81 -10.88
CA ALA A 40 -5.37 3.52 -12.22
C ALA A 40 -4.58 4.70 -12.86
N LYS A 41 -4.65 5.89 -12.26
CA LYS A 41 -3.94 7.12 -12.67
C LYS A 41 -2.66 7.38 -11.88
N TYR A 42 -2.35 6.56 -10.87
CA TYR A 42 -1.17 6.75 -10.03
C TYR A 42 0.08 6.32 -10.79
N TYR A 43 0.80 7.33 -11.30
CA TYR A 43 2.07 7.13 -11.98
C TYR A 43 3.04 8.27 -11.64
N PRO A 44 3.66 8.21 -10.44
CA PRO A 44 4.56 9.27 -9.98
C PRO A 44 5.69 9.64 -10.93
N PRO A 45 6.29 8.73 -11.72
CA PRO A 45 7.34 9.09 -12.68
C PRO A 45 6.95 10.12 -13.74
N ALA A 46 5.67 10.23 -14.09
CA ALA A 46 5.19 11.24 -15.04
C ALA A 46 4.86 12.60 -14.39
N LEU A 47 4.95 12.71 -13.06
CA LEU A 47 4.64 13.95 -12.36
C LEU A 47 5.79 14.96 -12.49
N THR A 48 5.44 16.20 -12.78
CA THR A 48 6.37 17.33 -12.93
C THR A 48 6.39 18.21 -11.67
N GLY A 49 7.39 19.09 -11.54
CA GLY A 49 7.50 20.06 -10.44
C GLY A 49 8.59 19.71 -9.41
N LEU A 50 8.61 20.42 -8.28
CA LEU A 50 9.51 20.11 -7.16
C LEU A 50 9.02 18.85 -6.44
N ARG A 51 9.85 17.82 -6.40
CA ARG A 51 9.50 16.47 -5.94
C ARG A 51 10.67 15.91 -5.13
N GLY A 52 10.41 15.05 -4.15
CA GLY A 52 11.46 14.52 -3.28
C GLY A 52 11.60 15.37 -2.01
N SER A 53 12.83 15.61 -1.58
CA SER A 53 13.12 16.56 -0.51
C SER A 53 12.87 18.00 -0.96
N HIS A 54 11.73 18.57 -0.59
CA HIS A 54 11.30 19.92 -0.94
C HIS A 54 10.77 20.65 0.32
N PRO A 55 10.58 21.97 0.30
CA PRO A 55 9.89 22.66 1.39
C PRO A 55 8.54 22.00 1.67
N GLY A 56 8.30 21.57 2.91
CA GLY A 56 7.15 20.72 3.26
C GLY A 56 7.49 19.27 3.61
N SER A 57 8.52 18.68 2.98
CA SER A 57 8.86 17.25 3.18
C SER A 57 9.45 16.94 4.57
N PHE A 58 9.84 17.98 5.31
CA PHE A 58 10.49 17.89 6.62
C PHE A 58 9.61 18.40 7.76
N ASP A 59 8.43 18.94 7.46
CA ASP A 59 7.61 19.68 8.42
C ASP A 59 7.15 18.79 9.57
N ALA A 60 6.72 17.56 9.28
CA ALA A 60 6.34 16.59 10.31
C ALA A 60 7.52 16.23 11.24
N ALA A 61 8.72 16.04 10.68
CA ALA A 61 9.91 15.71 11.45
C ALA A 61 10.37 16.89 12.32
N HIS A 62 10.33 18.11 11.78
CA HIS A 62 10.60 19.33 12.55
C HIS A 62 9.56 19.53 13.65
N SER A 63 8.28 19.32 13.36
CA SER A 63 7.23 19.41 14.36
C SER A 63 7.39 18.38 15.49
N LEU A 64 7.88 17.17 15.18
CA LEU A 64 8.22 16.17 16.19
C LEU A 64 9.40 16.61 17.07
N ARG A 65 10.48 17.12 16.45
CA ARG A 65 11.63 17.70 17.17
C ARG A 65 11.21 18.85 18.07
N ASP A 66 10.33 19.72 17.58
CA ASP A 66 9.87 20.93 18.26
C ASP A 66 8.74 20.65 19.27
N GLY A 67 8.32 19.39 19.42
CA GLY A 67 7.28 18.97 20.35
C GLY A 67 5.86 19.43 19.98
N THR A 68 5.67 20.02 18.80
CA THR A 68 4.37 20.53 18.33
C THR A 68 3.55 19.49 17.58
N PHE A 69 4.15 18.35 17.21
CA PHE A 69 3.51 17.34 16.37
C PHE A 69 2.18 16.84 16.94
N TRP A 70 2.16 16.56 18.24
CA TRP A 70 0.99 16.02 18.93
C TRP A 70 -0.16 17.01 19.08
N ASN A 71 0.05 18.29 18.80
CA ASN A 71 -1.02 19.29 18.79
C ASN A 71 -1.91 19.16 17.53
N GLN A 72 -1.36 18.60 16.46
CA GLN A 72 -2.03 18.46 15.15
C GLN A 72 -2.27 17.00 14.78
N ALA A 73 -1.45 16.07 15.29
CA ALA A 73 -1.61 14.66 15.03
C ALA A 73 -2.90 14.12 15.67
N GLY A 74 -3.64 13.30 14.92
CA GLY A 74 -4.77 12.55 15.47
C GLY A 74 -4.31 11.57 16.55
N LYS A 75 -5.25 11.17 17.43
CA LYS A 75 -4.98 10.14 18.43
C LYS A 75 -4.60 8.84 17.72
N PRO A 76 -3.47 8.20 18.07
CA PRO A 76 -3.13 6.89 17.53
C PRO A 76 -4.25 5.89 17.85
N THR A 77 -4.74 5.21 16.83
CA THR A 77 -5.73 4.15 16.95
C THR A 77 -5.09 2.83 16.55
N ASP A 78 -5.33 1.80 17.35
CA ASP A 78 -4.95 0.45 16.97
C ASP A 78 -5.81 0.01 15.76
N ILE A 79 -5.13 -0.35 14.68
CA ILE A 79 -5.74 -0.81 13.44
C ILE A 79 -5.83 -2.34 13.37
N GLY A 80 -5.32 -3.06 14.38
CA GLY A 80 -5.33 -4.53 14.44
C GLY A 80 -4.41 -5.23 13.43
N GLU A 81 -3.54 -4.47 12.76
CA GLU A 81 -2.61 -5.00 11.79
C GLU A 81 -1.28 -5.41 12.42
N ILE A 82 -0.82 -6.62 12.11
CA ILE A 82 0.46 -7.16 12.58
C ILE A 82 1.37 -7.38 11.37
N TYR A 83 2.58 -6.84 11.46
CA TYR A 83 3.63 -6.95 10.45
C TYR A 83 4.87 -7.62 11.05
N ASP A 84 5.50 -8.51 10.29
CA ASP A 84 6.73 -9.20 10.69
C ASP A 84 7.96 -8.28 10.57
N LEU A 85 7.86 -7.25 9.73
CA LEU A 85 8.87 -6.21 9.56
C LEU A 85 8.20 -4.88 9.20
N VAL A 86 8.66 -3.79 9.83
CA VAL A 86 8.37 -2.42 9.44
C VAL A 86 9.66 -1.76 8.97
N VAL A 87 9.64 -1.18 7.77
CA VAL A 87 10.75 -0.44 7.18
C VAL A 87 10.33 1.02 7.02
N VAL A 88 11.13 1.93 7.57
CA VAL A 88 10.96 3.37 7.39
C VAL A 88 11.94 3.85 6.33
N GLY A 89 11.42 4.30 5.20
CA GLY A 89 12.14 4.70 3.99
C GLY A 89 12.04 3.64 2.89
N GLY A 90 11.38 3.98 1.79
CA GLY A 90 11.24 3.22 0.55
C GLY A 90 12.38 3.46 -0.45
N GLY A 91 13.55 3.90 0.01
CA GLY A 91 14.77 3.99 -0.81
C GLY A 91 15.44 2.64 -1.07
N ILE A 92 16.56 2.63 -1.80
CA ILE A 92 17.27 1.39 -2.16
C ILE A 92 17.61 0.52 -0.94
N SER A 93 18.07 1.12 0.17
CA SER A 93 18.41 0.39 1.39
C SER A 93 17.19 -0.26 2.04
N GLY A 94 16.06 0.46 2.13
CA GLY A 94 14.84 -0.06 2.73
C GLY A 94 14.17 -1.13 1.88
N LEU A 95 14.10 -0.92 0.56
CA LEU A 95 13.61 -1.94 -0.39
C LEU A 95 14.49 -3.19 -0.37
N SER A 96 15.81 -3.03 -0.25
CA SER A 96 16.74 -4.16 -0.11
C SER A 96 16.50 -4.91 1.20
N ALA A 97 16.34 -4.21 2.33
CA ALA A 97 16.04 -4.81 3.61
C ALA A 97 14.74 -5.63 3.56
N ALA A 98 13.66 -5.05 3.01
CA ALA A 98 12.39 -5.73 2.81
C ALA A 98 12.53 -6.97 1.91
N HIS A 99 13.28 -6.85 0.80
CA HIS A 99 13.52 -7.95 -0.12
C HIS A 99 14.25 -9.12 0.54
N TYR A 100 15.38 -8.85 1.19
CA TYR A 100 16.20 -9.89 1.82
C TYR A 100 15.50 -10.51 3.04
N PHE A 101 14.78 -9.71 3.82
CA PHE A 101 13.95 -10.23 4.90
C PHE A 101 12.90 -11.22 4.38
N ARG A 102 12.13 -10.83 3.36
CA ARG A 102 11.08 -11.70 2.78
C ARG A 102 11.66 -12.98 2.16
N LYS A 103 12.89 -12.93 1.62
CA LYS A 103 13.60 -14.11 1.10
C LYS A 103 13.88 -15.15 2.19
N VAL A 104 14.17 -14.71 3.42
CA VAL A 104 14.47 -15.59 4.56
C VAL A 104 13.21 -15.98 5.33
N ALA A 105 12.32 -15.02 5.61
CA ALA A 105 11.09 -15.21 6.38
C ALA A 105 9.99 -15.94 5.59
N GLY A 106 10.09 -15.95 4.25
CA GLY A 106 9.15 -16.64 3.36
C GLY A 106 8.04 -15.74 2.82
N ALA A 107 7.33 -16.24 1.81
CA ALA A 107 6.37 -15.46 1.03
C ALA A 107 5.15 -14.95 1.82
N LYS A 108 4.87 -15.57 2.98
CA LYS A 108 3.76 -15.20 3.88
C LYS A 108 4.11 -14.05 4.83
N ALA A 109 5.38 -13.67 4.94
CA ALA A 109 5.79 -12.58 5.80
C ALA A 109 5.16 -11.26 5.34
N ARG A 110 4.57 -10.52 6.29
CA ARG A 110 3.95 -9.22 6.08
C ARG A 110 4.99 -8.13 6.36
N VAL A 111 5.35 -7.37 5.34
CA VAL A 111 6.30 -6.26 5.45
C VAL A 111 5.57 -4.96 5.17
N LEU A 112 5.63 -4.02 6.11
CA LEU A 112 5.15 -2.65 5.93
C LEU A 112 6.32 -1.74 5.57
N ILE A 113 6.21 -1.00 4.47
CA ILE A 113 7.20 0.00 4.07
C ILE A 113 6.52 1.37 4.11
N LEU A 114 7.09 2.30 4.88
CA LEU A 114 6.59 3.66 5.02
C LEU A 114 7.57 4.63 4.35
N ASP A 115 7.09 5.43 3.41
CA ASP A 115 7.86 6.53 2.81
C ASP A 115 7.01 7.81 2.83
N ASN A 116 7.65 8.94 3.11
CA ASN A 116 6.99 10.24 3.09
C ASN A 116 6.89 10.84 1.69
N HIS A 117 7.56 10.23 0.71
CA HIS A 117 7.47 10.60 -0.70
C HIS A 117 6.33 9.88 -1.40
N ASP A 118 5.94 10.49 -2.49
CA ASP A 118 4.92 10.03 -3.42
C ASP A 118 5.35 8.89 -4.35
N ASP A 119 6.61 8.46 -4.29
CA ASP A 119 7.13 7.30 -5.02
C ASP A 119 8.26 6.65 -4.22
N PHE A 120 8.53 5.37 -4.50
CA PHE A 120 9.66 4.65 -3.94
C PHE A 120 10.95 4.89 -4.74
N GLY A 121 12.07 4.40 -4.21
CA GLY A 121 13.39 4.48 -4.84
C GLY A 121 14.31 5.55 -4.25
N GLY A 122 13.79 6.46 -3.43
CA GLY A 122 14.59 7.51 -2.79
C GLY A 122 15.33 8.36 -3.82
N HIS A 123 16.65 8.52 -3.66
CA HIS A 123 17.48 9.25 -4.63
C HIS A 123 17.53 8.62 -6.03
N ALA A 124 17.15 7.34 -6.16
CA ALA A 124 17.14 6.61 -7.43
C ALA A 124 15.76 6.61 -8.12
N LYS A 125 14.84 7.50 -7.72
CA LYS A 125 13.51 7.61 -8.35
C LYS A 125 13.60 7.96 -9.84
N ARG A 126 12.67 7.45 -10.63
CA ARG A 126 12.59 7.69 -12.08
C ARG A 126 11.77 8.96 -12.35
N ASN A 127 12.30 9.84 -13.19
CA ASN A 127 11.55 10.96 -13.74
C ASN A 127 11.43 10.76 -15.26
N GLU A 128 10.21 10.87 -15.77
CA GLU A 128 9.93 10.79 -17.20
C GLU A 128 9.63 12.16 -17.78
N PHE A 129 10.20 12.42 -18.95
CA PHE A 129 9.96 13.63 -19.71
C PHE A 129 9.36 13.26 -21.05
N ARG A 130 8.28 13.93 -21.43
CA ARG A 130 7.77 13.92 -22.80
C ARG A 130 8.33 15.14 -23.50
N VAL A 131 9.18 14.91 -24.49
CA VAL A 131 9.75 15.98 -25.33
C VAL A 131 8.86 16.10 -26.57
N GLY A 132 8.36 17.31 -26.83
CA GLY A 132 7.52 17.66 -27.97
C GLY A 132 7.80 19.08 -28.40
#